data_AF-A0A2H0XEE2-F1
#
_entry.id   AF-A0A2H0XEE2-F1
#
_cell.length_a   1.000
_cell.length_b   1.000
_cell.length_c   1.000
_cell.angle_alpha   90.00
_cell.angle_beta   90.00
_cell.angle_gamma   90.00
#
_symmetry.space_group_name_H-M   'P 1'
#
loop_
_entity.id
_entity.type
_entity.pdbx_description
1 polymer ?
#
loop_
_entity_poly.entity_id
_entity_poly.type
_entity_poly.pdbx_seq_one_letter_code
_entity_poly.pdbx_strand_id
1 'polypeptide(L)'
;MQIDPSKIGPVFAVGGENLIRKYDEGYLLKSPIGIRIRLGKEKYVKEVVEDFPILKKYFKDFLPEVHVIVKDNEKSFDLLQKFVEGRILHKSDLVDQKLKDQFVKLIQLNQLMEDKEKISWDFFGAWSLFLGNKDRVGNIVVTPENNLGFIDIGTMRLEKRGQPLLVWLIIKWAARRQRSCLKYLLRQNPNRAVPLKGCCPNSFSEKLREMVVIHFDKKYY
;
A
#
# COMPACT_ATOMS: atom_id res chain seq x y z
N MET A 1 -9.67 22.71 6.95
CA MET A 1 -10.70 22.19 6.04
C MET A 1 -11.71 21.43 6.88
N GLN A 2 -13.02 21.65 6.68
CA GLN A 2 -14.09 20.90 7.34
C GLN A 2 -14.92 20.17 6.28
N ILE A 3 -15.50 19.03 6.65
CA ILE A 3 -16.40 18.25 5.79
C ILE A 3 -17.79 18.92 5.79
N ASP A 4 -18.36 19.13 4.61
CA ASP A 4 -19.74 19.60 4.45
C ASP A 4 -20.70 18.41 4.49
N PRO A 5 -21.56 18.28 5.53
CA PRO A 5 -22.47 17.15 5.65
C PRO A 5 -23.48 17.04 4.49
N SER A 6 -23.83 18.15 3.84
CA SER A 6 -24.80 18.16 2.74
C SER A 6 -24.30 17.46 1.48
N LYS A 7 -22.97 17.30 1.36
CA LYS A 7 -22.29 16.66 0.22
C LYS A 7 -22.06 15.16 0.40
N ILE A 8 -22.40 14.62 1.58
CA ILE A 8 -22.20 13.20 1.88
C ILE A 8 -23.30 12.39 1.20
N GLY A 9 -22.91 11.59 0.22
CA GLY A 9 -23.78 10.71 -0.53
C GLY A 9 -23.92 9.31 0.09
N PRO A 10 -24.47 8.35 -0.69
CA PRO A 10 -24.70 6.99 -0.22
C PRO A 10 -23.39 6.25 0.07
N VAL A 11 -23.52 5.15 0.83
CA VAL A 11 -22.43 4.19 1.04
C VAL A 11 -21.99 3.63 -0.31
N PHE A 12 -20.70 3.76 -0.58
CA PHE A 12 -20.05 3.23 -1.78
C PHE A 12 -19.47 1.85 -1.49
N ALA A 13 -18.77 1.69 -0.36
CA ALA A 13 -18.16 0.44 0.05
C ALA A 13 -17.88 0.41 1.56
N VAL A 14 -17.61 -0.78 2.09
CA VAL A 14 -17.11 -1.00 3.45
C VAL A 14 -15.75 -1.68 3.35
N GLY A 15 -14.70 -0.99 3.78
CA GLY A 15 -13.36 -1.54 3.91
C GLY A 15 -13.14 -2.18 5.28
N GLY A 16 -11.96 -2.78 5.49
CA GLY A 16 -11.60 -3.38 6.78
C GLY A 16 -11.55 -2.37 7.93
N GLU A 17 -11.09 -1.15 7.66
CA GLU A 17 -10.95 -0.09 8.67
C GLU A 17 -11.86 1.12 8.44
N ASN A 18 -12.47 1.26 7.26
CA ASN A 18 -13.18 2.47 6.85
C ASN A 18 -14.55 2.20 6.23
N LEU A 19 -15.54 3.04 6.56
CA LEU A 19 -16.77 3.22 5.82
C LEU A 19 -16.51 4.22 4.69
N ILE A 20 -16.81 3.84 3.44
CA ILE A 20 -16.55 4.65 2.26
C ILE A 20 -17.88 5.14 1.71
N ARG A 21 -18.05 6.45 1.60
CA ARG A 21 -19.23 7.11 1.04
C ARG A 21 -18.84 7.98 -0.15
N LYS A 22 -19.76 8.14 -1.11
CA LYS A 22 -19.59 9.17 -2.14
C LYS A 22 -19.58 10.54 -1.46
N TYR A 23 -18.77 11.47 -1.98
CA TYR A 23 -18.73 12.84 -1.49
C TYR A 23 -18.58 13.79 -2.66
N ASP A 24 -19.57 14.67 -2.86
CA ASP A 24 -19.60 15.58 -4.01
C ASP A 24 -19.39 14.86 -5.36
N GLU A 25 -19.17 15.61 -6.43
CA GLU A 25 -18.75 15.05 -7.72
C GLU A 25 -17.25 14.68 -7.69
N GLY A 26 -16.96 13.38 -7.81
CA GLY A 26 -15.60 12.88 -8.03
C GLY A 26 -14.75 12.65 -6.78
N TYR A 27 -15.32 12.70 -5.57
CA TYR A 27 -14.61 12.34 -4.34
C TYR A 27 -15.29 11.23 -3.54
N LEU A 28 -14.51 10.62 -2.67
CA LEU A 28 -14.93 9.65 -1.67
C LEU A 28 -14.55 10.16 -0.29
N LEU A 29 -15.47 10.00 0.66
CA LEU A 29 -15.23 10.22 2.08
C LEU A 29 -15.02 8.86 2.75
N LYS A 30 -13.85 8.66 3.36
CA LYS A 30 -13.55 7.46 4.17
C LYS A 30 -13.53 7.81 5.64
N SER A 31 -14.45 7.24 6.41
CA SER A 31 -14.56 7.42 7.85
C SER A 31 -14.12 6.15 8.59
N PRO A 32 -13.27 6.23 9.62
CA PRO A 32 -12.76 5.06 10.33
C PRO A 32 -13.86 4.41 11.16
N ILE A 33 -14.02 3.09 11.02
CA ILE A 33 -14.98 2.26 11.76
C ILE A 33 -14.36 0.97 12.33
N GLY A 34 -13.09 0.70 12.00
CA GLY A 34 -12.39 -0.55 12.29
C GLY A 34 -11.92 -0.74 13.73
N ILE A 35 -11.17 -1.81 13.97
CA ILE A 35 -10.75 -2.18 15.32
C ILE A 35 -9.70 -1.21 15.89
N ARG A 36 -8.87 -0.59 15.04
CA ARG A 36 -7.84 0.35 15.49
C ARG A 36 -8.45 1.61 16.11
N ILE A 37 -9.50 2.15 15.50
CA ILE A 37 -10.24 3.29 16.07
C ILE A 37 -11.02 2.89 17.33
N ARG A 38 -11.41 1.62 17.50
CA ARG A 38 -12.06 1.16 18.75
C ARG A 38 -11.08 0.96 19.91
N LEU A 39 -9.87 0.47 19.63
CA LEU A 39 -8.88 0.14 20.66
C LEU A 39 -7.95 1.30 21.04
N GLY A 40 -7.81 2.32 20.20
CA GLY A 40 -6.91 3.46 20.49
C GLY A 40 -7.10 4.60 19.50
N LYS A 41 -8.15 5.39 19.68
CA LYS A 41 -8.59 6.48 18.79
C LYS A 41 -7.50 7.49 18.49
N GLU A 42 -7.03 8.17 19.52
CA GLU A 42 -6.07 9.27 19.44
C GLU A 42 -4.76 8.80 18.82
N LYS A 43 -4.34 7.60 19.22
CA LYS A 43 -3.16 6.97 18.67
C LYS A 43 -3.32 6.66 17.19
N TYR A 44 -4.43 6.05 16.79
CA TYR A 44 -4.63 5.70 15.39
C TYR A 44 -4.72 6.94 14.50
N VAL A 45 -5.40 7.99 14.96
CA VAL A 45 -5.43 9.30 14.29
C VAL A 45 -4.01 9.83 14.11
N LYS A 46 -3.21 9.85 15.18
CA LYS A 46 -1.81 10.29 15.14
C LYS A 46 -0.98 9.46 14.16
N GLU A 47 -1.14 8.14 14.14
CA GLU A 47 -0.45 7.26 13.18
C GLU A 47 -0.80 7.62 11.73
N VAL A 48 -2.08 7.87 11.41
CA VAL A 48 -2.50 8.25 10.05
C VAL A 48 -1.94 9.62 9.64
N VAL A 49 -1.96 10.60 10.55
CA VAL A 49 -1.42 11.95 10.30
C VAL A 49 0.09 11.92 10.09
N GLU A 50 0.82 11.10 10.84
CA GLU A 50 2.27 10.92 10.70
C GLU A 50 2.65 10.12 9.44
N ASP A 51 1.90 9.07 9.13
CA ASP A 51 2.24 8.14 8.04
C ASP A 51 1.90 8.72 6.65
N PHE A 52 0.87 9.56 6.54
CA PHE A 52 0.44 10.08 5.24
C PHE A 52 1.50 10.93 4.51
N PRO A 53 2.20 11.89 5.15
CA PRO A 53 3.31 12.60 4.53
C PRO A 53 4.45 11.67 4.08
N ILE A 54 4.71 10.59 4.84
CA ILE A 54 5.69 9.57 4.48
C ILE A 54 5.25 8.85 3.21
N LEU A 55 4.00 8.39 3.14
CA LEU A 55 3.46 7.78 1.92
C LEU A 55 3.58 8.71 0.72
N LYS A 56 3.23 9.99 0.88
CA LYS A 56 3.33 10.99 -0.19
C LYS A 56 4.78 11.17 -0.67
N LYS A 57 5.76 11.15 0.23
CA LYS A 57 7.20 11.22 -0.12
C LYS A 57 7.63 10.08 -1.05
N TYR A 58 7.14 8.85 -0.83
CA TYR A 58 7.55 7.68 -1.63
C TYR A 58 6.67 7.45 -2.87
N PHE A 59 5.37 7.73 -2.79
CA PHE A 59 4.37 7.29 -3.78
C PHE A 59 3.59 8.43 -4.46
N LYS A 60 4.09 9.68 -4.43
CA LYS A 60 3.37 10.84 -5.00
C LYS A 60 2.80 10.63 -6.41
N ASP A 61 3.49 9.85 -7.26
CA ASP A 61 3.10 9.63 -8.66
C ASP A 61 1.93 8.62 -8.80
N PHE A 62 1.64 7.86 -7.76
CA PHE A 62 0.63 6.79 -7.75
C PHE A 62 -0.56 7.09 -6.83
N LEU A 63 -0.36 8.01 -5.88
CA LEU A 63 -1.37 8.41 -4.91
C LEU A 63 -2.40 9.35 -5.56
N PRO A 64 -3.70 9.13 -5.33
CA PRO A 64 -4.69 10.13 -5.65
C PRO A 64 -4.51 11.35 -4.74
N GLU A 65 -5.19 12.44 -5.09
CA GLU A 65 -5.36 13.54 -4.16
C GLU A 65 -6.13 13.04 -2.92
N VAL A 66 -5.53 13.24 -1.74
CA VAL A 66 -6.11 12.86 -0.45
C VAL A 66 -5.87 13.98 0.56
N HIS A 67 -6.91 14.32 1.31
CA HIS A 67 -6.88 15.23 2.45
C HIS A 67 -7.23 14.45 3.72
N VAL A 68 -6.36 14.53 4.73
CA VAL A 68 -6.61 13.97 6.06
C VAL A 68 -7.25 15.06 6.92
N ILE A 69 -8.49 14.83 7.36
CA ILE A 69 -9.27 15.80 8.14
C ILE A 69 -9.44 15.23 9.55
N VAL A 70 -8.71 15.78 10.51
CA VAL A 70 -8.81 15.39 11.92
C VAL A 70 -10.03 16.06 12.55
N LYS A 71 -10.78 15.31 13.37
CA LYS A 71 -12.01 15.77 14.03
C LYS A 71 -12.13 15.21 15.45
N ASP A 72 -13.18 15.63 16.16
CA ASP A 72 -13.52 15.17 17.51
C ASP A 72 -12.38 15.31 18.53
N ASN A 73 -11.68 16.46 18.52
CA ASN A 73 -10.50 16.71 19.36
C ASN A 73 -9.43 15.61 19.20
N GLU A 74 -9.07 15.30 17.95
CA GLU A 74 -8.06 14.29 17.57
C GLU A 74 -8.44 12.84 17.87
N LYS A 75 -9.74 12.56 18.10
CA LYS A 75 -10.23 11.20 18.36
C LYS A 75 -10.78 10.49 17.13
N SER A 76 -10.85 11.19 16.00
CA SER A 76 -11.28 10.62 14.73
C SER A 76 -10.67 11.40 13.57
N PHE A 77 -10.79 10.83 12.37
CA PHE A 77 -10.40 11.49 11.14
C PHE A 77 -11.42 11.15 10.04
N ASP A 78 -11.44 11.91 8.97
CA ASP A 78 -11.95 11.47 7.68
C ASP A 78 -10.85 11.63 6.63
N LEU A 79 -10.87 10.77 5.61
CA LEU A 79 -10.07 10.95 4.41
C LEU A 79 -10.99 11.40 3.28
N LEU A 80 -10.76 12.60 2.77
CA LEU A 80 -11.39 13.05 1.54
C LEU A 80 -10.43 12.74 0.39
N GLN A 81 -10.80 11.77 -0.45
CA GLN A 81 -9.94 11.24 -1.51
C GLN A 81 -10.61 11.41 -2.86
N LYS A 82 -9.87 11.89 -3.87
CA LYS A 82 -10.35 11.91 -5.25
C LYS A 82 -10.63 10.49 -5.73
N PHE A 83 -11.80 10.28 -6.33
CA PHE A 83 -12.18 9.00 -6.89
C PHE A 83 -11.20 8.63 -8.02
N VAL A 84 -10.71 7.40 -7.98
CA VAL A 84 -9.84 6.86 -9.03
C VAL A 84 -10.65 5.83 -9.79
N GLU A 85 -10.90 6.12 -11.06
CA GLU A 85 -11.52 5.16 -11.95
C GLU A 85 -10.50 4.10 -12.36
N GLY A 86 -10.94 2.85 -12.37
CA GLY A 86 -10.12 1.74 -12.81
C GLY A 86 -10.65 0.41 -12.30
N ARG A 87 -10.03 -0.66 -12.80
CA ARG A 87 -10.27 -2.02 -12.32
C ARG A 87 -9.14 -2.46 -11.43
N ILE A 88 -9.42 -3.28 -10.43
CA ILE A 88 -8.39 -3.84 -9.55
C ILE A 88 -7.30 -4.54 -10.38
N LEU A 89 -6.04 -4.32 -10.02
CA LEU A 89 -4.89 -4.95 -10.65
C LEU A 89 -4.95 -6.47 -10.46
N HIS A 90 -4.92 -7.19 -11.58
CA HIS A 90 -4.86 -8.63 -11.65
C HIS A 90 -3.47 -9.08 -12.12
N LYS A 91 -3.03 -10.28 -11.71
CA LYS A 91 -1.73 -10.85 -12.09
C LYS A 91 -1.54 -10.93 -13.61
N SER A 92 -2.62 -11.19 -14.35
CA SER A 92 -2.60 -11.24 -15.82
C SER A 92 -2.24 -9.91 -16.47
N ASP A 93 -2.47 -8.79 -15.78
CA ASP A 93 -2.12 -7.47 -16.30
C ASP A 93 -0.63 -7.23 -16.31
N LEU A 94 0.12 -7.95 -15.47
CA LEU A 94 1.59 -7.86 -15.39
C LEU A 94 2.29 -8.57 -16.58
N VAL A 95 1.53 -9.05 -17.56
CA VAL A 95 2.05 -9.42 -18.88
C VAL A 95 2.37 -8.16 -19.71
N ASP A 96 1.66 -7.06 -19.49
CA ASP A 96 1.99 -5.75 -20.05
C ASP A 96 3.26 -5.20 -19.41
N GLN A 97 4.25 -4.84 -20.22
CA GLN A 97 5.56 -4.42 -19.74
C GLN A 97 5.51 -3.07 -19.00
N LYS A 98 4.67 -2.13 -19.44
CA LYS A 98 4.51 -0.81 -18.79
C LYS A 98 3.93 -0.99 -17.39
N LEU A 99 2.85 -1.76 -17.25
CA LEU A 99 2.24 -2.04 -15.94
C LEU A 99 3.20 -2.82 -15.03
N LYS A 100 3.95 -3.77 -15.59
CA LYS A 100 4.96 -4.52 -14.86
C LYS A 100 6.07 -3.63 -14.32
N ASP A 101 6.59 -2.71 -15.12
CA ASP A 101 7.65 -1.78 -14.71
C ASP A 101 7.16 -0.83 -13.60
N GLN A 102 5.94 -0.31 -13.72
CA GLN A 102 5.29 0.46 -12.67
C GLN A 102 5.14 -0.36 -11.38
N PHE A 103 4.70 -1.63 -11.48
CA PHE A 103 4.54 -2.52 -10.33
C PHE A 103 5.87 -2.84 -9.65
N VAL A 104 6.95 -3.07 -10.41
CA VAL A 104 8.30 -3.27 -9.88
C VAL A 104 8.77 -2.00 -9.14
N LYS A 105 8.58 -0.82 -9.72
CA LYS A 105 8.90 0.47 -9.08
C LYS A 105 8.17 0.62 -7.74
N LEU A 106 6.87 0.29 -7.69
CA LEU A 106 6.08 0.33 -6.46
C LEU A 106 6.64 -0.57 -5.36
N ILE A 107 7.04 -1.79 -5.70
CA ILE A 107 7.61 -2.75 -4.74
C ILE A 107 8.96 -2.23 -4.21
N GLN A 108 9.81 -1.68 -5.08
CA GLN A 108 11.10 -1.11 -4.70
C GLN A 108 10.93 0.09 -3.76
N LEU A 109 10.00 0.99 -4.07
CA LEU A 109 9.67 2.13 -3.21
C LEU A 109 9.16 1.67 -1.84
N ASN A 110 8.30 0.64 -1.80
CA ASN A 110 7.83 0.08 -0.55
C ASN A 110 8.96 -0.57 0.26
N GLN A 111 9.89 -1.30 -0.37
CA GLN A 111 11.05 -1.86 0.32
C GLN A 111 11.92 -0.76 0.94
N LEU A 112 12.20 0.30 0.18
CA LEU A 112 12.95 1.45 0.67
C LEU A 112 12.26 2.12 1.87
N MET A 113 10.94 2.26 1.82
CA MET A 113 10.14 2.81 2.92
C MET A 113 10.14 1.87 4.15
N GLU A 114 10.03 0.56 3.95
CA GLU A 114 10.11 -0.43 5.03
C GLU A 114 11.47 -0.37 5.73
N ASP A 115 12.56 -0.21 4.97
CA ASP A 115 13.91 -0.18 5.52
C ASP A 115 14.18 1.12 6.29
N LYS A 116 13.77 2.26 5.75
CA LYS A 116 14.05 3.59 6.33
C LYS A 116 13.08 3.99 7.43
N GLU A 117 11.79 3.81 7.19
CA GLU A 117 10.72 4.38 8.02
C GLU A 117 10.06 3.32 8.92
N LYS A 118 10.36 2.03 8.67
CA LYS A 118 9.73 0.87 9.36
C LYS A 118 8.21 0.81 9.14
N ILE A 119 7.76 1.31 7.99
CA ILE A 119 6.36 1.33 7.55
C ILE A 119 6.27 0.57 6.22
N SER A 120 5.23 -0.23 6.05
CA SER A 120 4.88 -0.90 4.81
C SER A 120 3.52 -0.38 4.33
N TRP A 121 3.37 -0.12 3.04
CA TRP A 121 2.05 0.17 2.46
C TRP A 121 1.26 -1.13 2.32
N ASP A 122 -0.05 -1.09 2.57
CA ASP A 122 -0.92 -2.25 2.40
C ASP A 122 -1.34 -2.38 0.93
N PHE A 123 -0.73 -3.32 0.20
CA PHE A 123 -1.01 -3.57 -1.21
C PHE A 123 -2.35 -4.27 -1.44
N PHE A 124 -2.76 -5.11 -0.49
CA PHE A 124 -3.82 -6.08 -0.71
C PHE A 124 -5.12 -5.69 0.02
N GLY A 125 -5.03 -4.87 1.06
CA GLY A 125 -6.11 -4.69 2.01
C GLY A 125 -6.21 -5.91 2.93
N ALA A 126 -6.74 -5.70 4.14
CA ALA A 126 -6.97 -6.76 5.11
C ALA A 126 -7.72 -7.97 4.48
N TRP A 127 -8.83 -7.71 3.79
CA TRP A 127 -9.70 -8.76 3.25
C TRP A 127 -9.04 -9.61 2.16
N SER A 128 -8.26 -9.04 1.24
CA SER A 128 -7.64 -9.85 0.16
C SER A 128 -6.53 -10.75 0.70
N LEU A 129 -5.82 -10.33 1.76
CA LEU A 129 -4.84 -11.18 2.43
C LEU A 129 -5.51 -12.35 3.14
N PHE A 130 -6.63 -12.13 3.84
CA PHE A 130 -7.35 -13.19 4.55
C PHE A 130 -8.09 -14.16 3.63
N LEU A 131 -8.74 -13.67 2.56
CA LEU A 131 -9.59 -14.48 1.68
C LEU A 131 -8.84 -15.23 0.57
N GLY A 132 -7.51 -15.10 0.51
CA GLY A 132 -6.66 -16.01 -0.28
C GLY A 132 -6.59 -15.75 -1.78
N ASN A 133 -7.14 -14.63 -2.28
CA ASN A 133 -7.02 -14.28 -3.70
C ASN A 133 -5.65 -13.63 -3.99
N LYS A 134 -4.64 -14.48 -4.25
CA LYS A 134 -3.25 -14.05 -4.47
C LYS A 134 -3.00 -13.43 -5.85
N ASP A 135 -3.96 -13.52 -6.77
CA ASP A 135 -3.84 -12.98 -8.13
C ASP A 135 -4.34 -11.54 -8.23
N ARG A 136 -4.88 -10.96 -7.16
CA ARG A 136 -5.38 -9.58 -7.14
C ARG A 136 -4.66 -8.74 -6.11
N VAL A 137 -4.35 -7.50 -6.47
CA VAL A 137 -3.74 -6.52 -5.56
C VAL A 137 -4.79 -5.48 -5.19
N GLY A 138 -5.47 -5.72 -4.07
CA GLY A 138 -6.74 -5.04 -3.71
C GLY A 138 -6.69 -3.52 -3.57
N ASN A 139 -5.53 -2.91 -3.34
CA ASN A 139 -5.40 -1.45 -3.21
C ASN A 139 -4.75 -0.78 -4.43
N ILE A 140 -4.52 -1.53 -5.51
CA ILE A 140 -4.03 -0.99 -6.80
C ILE A 140 -5.08 -1.19 -7.87
N VAL A 141 -5.30 -0.16 -8.69
CA VAL A 141 -6.12 -0.23 -9.90
C VAL A 141 -5.28 0.01 -11.16
N VAL A 142 -5.75 -0.55 -12.27
CA VAL A 142 -5.34 -0.19 -13.63
C VAL A 142 -6.34 0.84 -14.15
N THR A 143 -5.87 2.06 -14.44
CA THR A 143 -6.68 3.16 -14.96
C THR A 143 -6.96 3.00 -16.46
N PRO A 144 -7.93 3.75 -17.03
CA PRO A 144 -8.20 3.74 -18.47
C PRO A 144 -6.97 4.08 -19.34
N GLU A 145 -6.03 4.88 -18.83
CA GLU A 145 -4.79 5.28 -19.50
C GLU A 145 -3.67 4.23 -19.40
N ASN A 146 -4.00 3.01 -18.95
CA ASN A 146 -3.08 1.91 -18.73
C ASN A 146 -1.94 2.28 -17.77
N ASN A 147 -2.29 2.87 -16.62
CA ASN A 147 -1.38 3.19 -15.53
C ASN A 147 -1.86 2.54 -14.23
N LEU A 148 -0.94 2.33 -13.29
CA LEU A 148 -1.27 1.91 -11.93
C LEU A 148 -1.61 3.13 -11.07
N GLY A 149 -2.70 3.02 -10.30
CA GLY A 149 -3.11 4.03 -9.31
C GLY A 149 -3.47 3.39 -7.98
N PHE A 150 -3.33 4.15 -6.89
CA PHE A 150 -3.73 3.70 -5.56
C PHE A 150 -5.17 4.08 -5.26
N ILE A 151 -5.89 3.19 -4.55
CA ILE A 151 -7.23 3.49 -4.05
C ILE A 151 -7.30 3.56 -2.53
N ASP A 152 -6.21 3.25 -1.82
CA ASP A 152 -6.14 3.36 -0.37
C ASP A 152 -4.76 3.79 0.15
N ILE A 153 -4.75 4.39 1.34
CA ILE A 153 -3.53 4.90 2.00
C ILE A 153 -3.18 4.08 3.26
N GLY A 154 -3.71 2.86 3.37
CA GLY A 154 -3.46 1.98 4.51
C GLY A 154 -1.97 1.70 4.70
N THR A 155 -1.49 1.90 5.92
CA THR A 155 -0.11 1.59 6.33
C THR A 155 -0.06 0.55 7.44
N MET A 156 1.02 -0.21 7.41
CA MET A 156 1.42 -1.20 8.41
C MET A 156 2.72 -0.74 9.07
N ARG A 157 2.64 -0.27 10.32
CA ARG A 157 3.83 -0.01 11.14
C ARG A 157 4.45 -1.33 11.59
N LEU A 158 5.67 -1.62 11.15
CA LEU A 158 6.33 -2.91 11.37
C LEU A 158 6.93 -3.04 12.78
N GLU A 159 7.10 -1.92 13.47
CA GLU A 159 7.49 -1.84 14.87
C GLU A 159 6.28 -1.77 15.79
N LYS A 160 6.38 -2.33 17.01
CA LYS A 160 5.27 -2.35 17.95
C LYS A 160 4.82 -0.94 18.35
N ARG A 161 5.75 0.02 18.56
CA ARG A 161 5.49 1.43 18.95
C ARG A 161 4.28 1.64 19.87
N GLY A 162 4.12 0.81 20.90
CA GLY A 162 3.01 0.85 21.88
C GLY A 162 1.65 0.35 21.37
N GLN A 163 1.57 -0.29 20.20
CA GLN A 163 0.35 -0.91 19.68
C GLN A 163 -0.01 -2.12 20.55
N PRO A 164 -1.31 -2.45 20.68
CA PRO A 164 -1.72 -3.69 21.32
C PRO A 164 -0.99 -4.88 20.71
N LEU A 165 -0.51 -5.81 21.55
CA LEU A 165 0.33 -6.93 21.11
C LEU A 165 -0.33 -7.74 19.98
N LEU A 166 -1.62 -8.02 20.10
CA LEU A 166 -2.39 -8.75 19.10
C LEU A 166 -2.44 -8.02 17.75
N VAL A 167 -2.68 -6.71 17.76
CA VAL A 167 -2.70 -5.88 16.54
C VAL A 167 -1.34 -5.91 15.85
N TRP A 168 -0.27 -5.77 16.62
CA TRP A 168 1.09 -5.84 16.07
C TRP A 168 1.41 -7.22 15.48
N LEU A 169 1.01 -8.31 16.12
CA LEU A 169 1.19 -9.67 15.59
C LEU A 169 0.45 -9.86 14.26
N ILE A 170 -0.79 -9.37 14.16
CA ILE A 170 -1.58 -9.40 12.92
C ILE A 170 -0.86 -8.61 11.82
N ILE A 171 -0.36 -7.41 12.12
CA ILE A 171 0.39 -6.59 11.16
C ILE A 171 1.66 -7.32 10.68
N LYS A 172 2.43 -7.92 11.60
CA LYS A 172 3.65 -8.67 11.23
C LYS A 172 3.33 -9.88 10.36
N TRP A 173 2.23 -10.57 10.64
CA TRP A 173 1.76 -11.67 9.80
C TRP A 173 1.34 -11.18 8.41
N ALA A 174 0.54 -10.11 8.35
CA ALA A 174 0.05 -9.50 7.12
C ALA A 174 1.21 -9.04 6.23
N ALA A 175 2.20 -8.32 6.80
CA ALA A 175 3.39 -7.88 6.09
C ALA A 175 4.22 -9.05 5.52
N ARG A 176 4.41 -10.14 6.30
CA ARG A 176 5.09 -11.34 5.80
C ARG A 176 4.32 -11.98 4.63
N ARG A 177 3.01 -12.11 4.77
CA ARG A 177 2.15 -12.69 3.73
C ARG A 177 2.13 -11.84 2.46
N GLN A 178 2.03 -10.52 2.60
CA GLN A 178 2.14 -9.55 1.51
C GLN A 178 3.45 -9.75 0.73
N ARG A 179 4.60 -9.79 1.41
CA ARG A 179 5.90 -10.01 0.75
C ARG A 179 5.93 -11.30 -0.06
N SER A 180 5.34 -12.38 0.46
CA SER A 180 5.22 -13.65 -0.26
C SER A 180 4.34 -13.54 -1.50
N CYS A 181 3.21 -12.82 -1.41
CA CYS A 181 2.30 -12.62 -2.55
C CYS A 181 2.92 -11.73 -3.62
N LEU A 182 3.61 -10.64 -3.24
CA LEU A 182 4.35 -9.78 -4.17
C LEU A 182 5.43 -10.57 -4.94
N LYS A 183 6.17 -11.45 -4.24
CA LYS A 183 7.14 -12.36 -4.89
C LYS A 183 6.48 -13.31 -5.90
N TYR A 184 5.30 -13.83 -5.57
CA TYR A 184 4.53 -14.69 -6.47
C TYR A 184 4.06 -13.93 -7.72
N LEU A 185 3.59 -12.69 -7.56
CA LEU A 185 3.14 -11.85 -8.68
C LEU A 185 4.28 -11.47 -9.63
N LEU A 186 5.49 -11.25 -9.11
CA LEU A 186 6.68 -10.94 -9.92
C LEU A 186 7.26 -12.15 -10.68
N ARG A 187 6.90 -13.38 -10.30
CA ARG A 187 7.35 -14.60 -11.00
C ARG A 187 6.53 -14.82 -12.27
N GLN A 188 6.95 -14.19 -13.37
CA GLN A 188 6.43 -14.41 -14.73
C GLN A 188 7.58 -14.71 -15.70
N ASN A 189 8.08 -15.95 -15.68
CA ASN A 189 8.58 -16.76 -16.81
C ASN A 189 9.25 -18.07 -16.32
N PRO A 190 8.65 -19.27 -16.52
CA PRO A 190 9.34 -20.54 -16.30
C PRO A 190 10.48 -20.82 -17.32
N ASN A 191 10.58 -20.04 -18.41
CA ASN A 191 11.61 -20.19 -19.46
C ASN A 191 12.73 -19.14 -19.42
N ARG A 192 12.86 -18.37 -18.34
CA ARG A 192 14.10 -17.63 -18.04
C ARG A 192 14.52 -17.95 -16.62
N ALA A 193 15.25 -19.06 -16.48
CA ALA A 193 16.17 -19.20 -15.36
C ALA A 193 17.15 -18.02 -15.45
N VAL A 194 16.95 -17.00 -14.63
CA VAL A 194 18.03 -16.06 -14.32
C VAL A 194 18.95 -16.83 -13.38
N PRO A 195 20.15 -17.24 -13.84
CA PRO A 195 21.05 -17.99 -12.98
C PRO A 195 21.60 -17.02 -11.94
N LEU A 196 21.27 -17.24 -10.67
CA LEU A 196 22.03 -16.68 -9.56
C LEU A 196 23.30 -17.53 -9.37
N LYS A 197 24.30 -17.32 -10.21
CA LYS A 197 25.69 -17.72 -9.91
C LYS A 197 26.65 -16.63 -10.35
N GLY A 198 27.41 -16.14 -9.37
CA GLY A 198 28.45 -15.15 -9.58
C GLY A 198 29.55 -15.68 -10.48
N CYS A 199 30.15 -14.74 -11.22
CA CYS A 199 31.58 -14.55 -11.42
C CYS A 199 31.74 -13.31 -12.32
N CYS A 200 32.40 -12.27 -11.81
CA CYS A 200 33.10 -11.29 -12.65
C CYS A 200 34.30 -12.00 -13.33
N PRO A 201 34.95 -11.45 -14.40
CA PRO A 201 35.11 -10.01 -14.67
C PRO A 201 35.16 -9.54 -16.15
N ASN A 202 35.21 -8.20 -16.29
CA ASN A 202 35.65 -7.37 -17.44
C ASN A 202 34.68 -7.23 -18.63
N SER A 203 34.34 -6.07 -19.18
CA SER A 203 34.64 -4.66 -18.91
C SER A 203 33.54 -3.85 -19.63
N PHE A 204 33.25 -2.62 -19.19
CA PHE A 204 32.42 -1.62 -19.88
C PHE A 204 30.87 -1.73 -19.74
N SER A 205 30.35 -1.44 -18.54
CA SER A 205 29.13 -0.59 -18.36
C SER A 205 28.92 -0.14 -16.90
N GLU A 206 29.99 0.33 -16.25
CA GLU A 206 30.09 0.64 -14.81
C GLU A 206 29.13 1.71 -14.25
N LYS A 207 28.30 2.40 -15.05
CA LYS A 207 27.36 3.41 -14.53
C LYS A 207 25.97 2.91 -14.13
N LEU A 208 25.63 1.64 -14.39
CA LEU A 208 24.31 1.06 -14.05
C LEU A 208 24.36 -0.05 -12.98
N ARG A 209 25.54 -0.38 -12.45
CA ARG A 209 25.74 -1.49 -11.50
C ARG A 209 25.79 -1.09 -10.02
N GLU A 210 25.71 0.20 -9.69
CA GLU A 210 25.69 0.65 -8.29
C GLU A 210 24.28 0.72 -7.66
N MET A 211 23.20 0.49 -8.42
CA MET A 211 21.85 0.46 -7.86
C MET A 211 21.41 -0.96 -7.46
N VAL A 212 21.65 -1.26 -6.19
CA VAL A 212 20.92 -2.20 -5.33
C VAL A 212 21.26 -3.68 -5.48
N VAL A 213 22.29 -4.07 -4.74
CA VAL A 213 22.44 -5.43 -4.20
C VAL A 213 21.37 -5.62 -3.12
N ILE A 214 20.34 -6.45 -3.37
CA ILE A 214 19.36 -6.82 -2.35
C ILE A 214 19.96 -7.91 -1.45
N HIS A 215 20.51 -7.52 -0.30
CA HIS A 215 20.86 -8.45 0.77
C HIS A 215 19.60 -8.82 1.57
N PHE A 216 19.08 -10.03 1.39
CA PHE A 216 18.14 -10.63 2.35
C PHE A 216 18.95 -11.36 3.41
N ASP A 217 19.16 -10.69 4.55
CA ASP A 217 19.84 -11.30 5.68
C ASP A 217 18.95 -12.39 6.30
N LYS A 218 19.49 -13.61 6.37
CA LYS A 218 18.88 -14.76 7.05
C LYS A 218 19.24 -14.69 8.53
N LYS A 219 18.62 -13.78 9.28
CA LYS A 219 18.57 -13.91 10.74
C LYS A 219 17.13 -13.72 11.21
N TYR A 220 16.78 -14.46 12.26
CA TYR A 220 15.45 -14.58 12.88
C TYR A 220 14.52 -15.62 12.23
N TYR A 221 14.94 -16.89 12.31
CA TYR A 221 14.05 -17.96 12.78
C TYR A 221 13.82 -17.79 14.27
#